data_AF-A0A430SG17-F1
#
_entry.id   AF-A0A430SG17-F1
#
_cell.length_a   1.000
_cell.length_b   1.000
_cell.length_c   1.000
_cell.angle_alpha   90.00
_cell.angle_beta   90.00
_cell.angle_gamma   90.00
#
_symmetry.space_group_name_H-M   'P 1'
#
loop_
_entity.id
_entity.type
_entity.pdbx_description
1 polymer ?
#
loop_
_entity_poly.entity_id
_entity_poly.type
_entity_poly.pdbx_seq_one_letter_code
_entity_poly.pdbx_strand_id
1 'polypeptide(L)'
;MTARYVLTSTCIQTGTMTLTVSLRQHLLGKERVRFVDEDGEVYEVEVDWKQGVVRGLLPYYQKRRLAANETILLHFRGEEVELKATPRGLPRLGQAESREPAQPERREARPAPSGRESKEAGDPRPEKRRVRVTPYPKEVLFPNEPQRTLEPPGVTEDLRLLGFLLEGGPPWVYKAPLGRRQVLLVLLRPGEGEPSLLKSYRQQGAYVVILAPESQKEGVPEGVGYLSPEAVSRLVRLKARFPLSPLDLEDLLREGFVDLEAVESLEDRLVAELSERGAFAAFLLLLSRKSMGEVFLLADLEAEAVEEGLIPEVVRQGVEVLSQPPFLVLKRLSPGEFLLRQGVEEALSDIEAFAQGLRGRLNRVRGSF
;
A
#
# COMPACT_ATOMS: atom_id res chain seq x y z
N MET A 1 6.01 15.20 27.24
CA MET A 1 5.82 14.35 26.04
C MET A 1 5.87 15.25 24.81
N THR A 2 6.34 14.76 23.65
CA THR A 2 6.35 15.55 22.40
C THR A 2 5.57 14.81 21.33
N ALA A 3 4.57 15.45 20.71
CA ALA A 3 3.85 14.90 19.57
C ALA A 3 4.11 15.73 18.30
N ARG A 4 4.27 15.05 17.17
CA ARG A 4 4.46 15.68 15.87
C ARG A 4 3.11 15.74 15.14
N TYR A 5 2.70 16.91 14.67
CA TYR A 5 1.46 17.10 13.93
C TYR A 5 1.74 17.74 12.56
N VAL A 6 1.23 17.13 11.48
CA VAL A 6 1.36 17.66 10.12
C VAL A 6 0.07 18.38 9.75
N LEU A 7 0.18 19.65 9.36
CA LEU A 7 -0.96 20.48 8.97
C LEU A 7 -1.49 20.06 7.60
N THR A 8 -2.79 19.86 7.47
CA THR A 8 -3.45 19.70 6.17
C THR A 8 -3.97 21.05 5.66
N SER A 9 -4.34 21.11 4.38
CA SER A 9 -5.01 22.29 3.80
C SER A 9 -6.29 22.66 4.55
N THR A 10 -7.04 21.66 5.02
CA THR A 10 -8.24 21.87 5.84
C THR A 10 -7.90 22.51 7.18
N CYS A 11 -6.85 22.05 7.88
CA CYS A 11 -6.42 22.64 9.15
C CYS A 11 -6.09 24.13 9.04
N ILE A 12 -5.40 24.52 7.97
CA ILE A 12 -5.02 25.92 7.72
C ILE A 12 -6.25 26.79 7.41
N GLN A 13 -7.20 26.27 6.61
CA GLN A 13 -8.40 27.02 6.23
C GLN A 13 -9.39 27.21 7.37
N THR A 14 -9.60 26.18 8.19
CA THR A 14 -10.59 26.21 9.28
C THR A 14 -9.99 26.63 10.61
N GLY A 15 -8.66 26.72 10.72
CA GLY A 15 -7.98 27.02 11.98
C GLY A 15 -8.13 25.92 13.02
N THR A 16 -8.32 24.68 12.57
CA THR A 16 -8.59 23.53 13.43
C THR A 16 -7.49 22.49 13.33
N MET A 17 -7.22 21.80 14.44
CA MET A 17 -6.31 20.66 14.50
C MET A 17 -7.10 19.40 14.83
N THR A 18 -6.85 18.29 14.14
CA THR A 18 -7.50 17.01 14.46
C THR A 18 -6.95 16.42 15.76
N LEU A 19 -7.84 15.86 16.59
CA LEU A 19 -7.48 15.19 17.83
C LEU A 19 -6.82 13.84 17.56
N THR A 20 -5.49 13.82 17.49
CA THR A 20 -4.68 12.59 17.44
C THR A 20 -4.78 11.82 18.75
N VAL A 21 -4.41 10.52 18.74
CA VAL A 21 -4.49 9.64 19.92
C VAL A 21 -3.75 10.22 21.12
N SER A 22 -2.56 10.79 20.91
CA SER A 22 -1.77 11.43 21.98
C SER A 22 -2.44 12.69 22.55
N LEU A 23 -3.08 13.50 21.69
CA LEU A 23 -3.87 14.67 22.13
C LEU A 23 -5.11 14.24 22.93
N ARG A 24 -5.81 13.18 22.51
CA ARG A 24 -7.01 12.68 23.21
C ARG A 24 -6.69 12.18 24.62
N GLN A 25 -5.58 11.47 24.80
CA GLN A 25 -5.15 10.97 26.11
C GLN A 25 -4.80 12.10 27.08
N HIS A 26 -4.16 13.17 26.60
CA HIS A 26 -3.75 14.30 27.43
C HIS A 26 -4.86 15.31 27.71
N LEU A 27 -5.81 15.47 26.78
CA LEU A 27 -6.90 16.45 26.91
C LEU A 27 -8.17 15.85 27.52
N LEU A 28 -8.17 14.56 27.88
CA LEU A 28 -9.34 13.84 28.37
C LEU A 28 -10.00 14.57 29.56
N GLY A 29 -11.27 14.95 29.40
CA GLY A 29 -12.03 15.66 30.43
C GLY A 29 -11.87 17.19 30.43
N LYS A 30 -11.10 17.78 29.51
CA LYS A 30 -10.95 19.22 29.35
C LYS A 30 -11.68 19.70 28.08
N GLU A 31 -12.55 20.70 28.23
CA GLU A 31 -13.27 21.33 27.10
C GLU A 31 -12.53 22.56 26.56
N ARG A 32 -11.72 23.21 27.40
CA ARG A 32 -10.89 24.38 27.06
C ARG A 32 -9.46 24.16 27.52
N VAL A 33 -8.51 24.43 26.64
CA VAL A 33 -7.07 24.20 26.88
C VAL A 33 -6.28 25.41 26.39
N ARG A 34 -5.20 25.74 27.11
CA ARG A 34 -4.28 26.82 26.76
C ARG A 34 -3.10 26.26 25.99
N PHE A 35 -2.93 26.77 24.77
CA PHE A 35 -1.78 26.49 23.93
C PHE A 35 -0.83 27.68 24.00
N VAL A 36 0.45 27.45 24.19
CA VAL A 36 1.46 28.51 24.33
C VAL A 36 2.43 28.42 23.17
N ASP A 37 2.66 29.49 22.41
CA ASP A 37 3.67 29.53 21.33
C ASP A 37 5.09 29.64 21.93
N GLU A 38 6.11 29.40 21.10
CA GLU A 38 7.54 29.63 21.39
C GLU A 38 7.82 31.07 21.85
N ASP A 39 6.98 32.03 21.45
CA ASP A 39 7.07 33.44 21.86
C ASP A 39 6.36 33.72 23.22
N GLY A 40 5.77 32.70 23.86
CA GLY A 40 5.06 32.84 25.14
C GLY A 40 3.62 33.36 25.03
N GLU A 41 3.08 33.50 23.82
CA GLU A 41 1.69 33.91 23.60
C GLU A 41 0.72 32.76 23.84
N VAL A 42 -0.35 33.04 24.60
CA VAL A 42 -1.36 32.07 24.98
C VAL A 42 -2.57 32.15 24.04
N TYR A 43 -2.90 31.01 23.44
CA TYR A 43 -4.07 30.80 22.62
C TYR A 43 -5.07 29.95 23.42
N GLU A 44 -6.28 30.45 23.59
CA GLU A 44 -7.37 29.67 24.17
C GLU A 44 -8.02 28.82 23.09
N VAL A 45 -8.09 27.52 23.33
CA VAL A 45 -8.46 26.54 22.33
C VAL A 45 -9.58 25.65 22.87
N GLU A 46 -10.62 25.46 22.05
CA GLU A 46 -11.79 24.65 22.38
C GLU A 46 -11.67 23.24 21.79
N VAL A 47 -12.00 22.23 22.59
CA VAL A 47 -11.93 20.82 22.19
C VAL A 47 -13.33 20.33 21.83
N ASP A 48 -13.61 20.20 20.54
CA ASP A 48 -14.85 19.58 20.04
C ASP A 48 -14.68 18.06 19.96
N TRP A 49 -15.12 17.38 21.03
CA TRP A 49 -15.09 15.92 21.13
C TRP A 49 -16.02 15.22 20.14
N LYS A 50 -17.11 15.87 19.71
CA LYS A 50 -18.08 15.29 18.77
C LYS A 50 -17.50 15.23 17.36
N GLN A 51 -16.80 16.27 16.94
CA GLN A 51 -16.14 16.32 15.63
C GLN A 51 -14.69 15.83 15.66
N GLY A 52 -14.12 15.62 16.84
CA GLY A 52 -12.75 15.15 16.99
C GLY A 52 -11.71 16.22 16.61
N VAL A 53 -12.01 17.50 16.82
CA VAL A 53 -11.16 18.63 16.41
C VAL A 53 -10.97 19.63 17.54
N VAL A 54 -9.85 20.32 17.45
CA VAL A 54 -9.40 21.40 18.35
C VAL A 54 -9.52 22.70 17.56
N ARG A 55 -10.27 23.67 18.06
CA ARG A 55 -10.60 24.93 17.36
C ARG A 55 -9.98 26.13 18.07
N GLY A 56 -9.55 27.13 17.31
CA GLY A 56 -8.96 28.37 17.85
C GLY A 56 -7.47 28.57 17.54
N LEU A 57 -6.90 27.74 16.66
CA LEU A 57 -5.48 27.80 16.29
C LEU A 57 -5.22 28.65 15.02
N LEU A 58 -6.26 29.24 14.41
CA LEU A 58 -6.13 30.11 13.24
C LEU A 58 -5.15 31.28 13.44
N PRO A 59 -5.20 32.02 14.57
CA PRO A 59 -4.33 33.18 14.78
C PRO A 59 -2.85 32.77 14.81
N TYR A 60 -2.53 31.61 15.41
CA TYR A 60 -1.20 31.04 15.44
C TYR A 60 -0.69 30.67 14.03
N TYR A 61 -1.54 30.01 13.22
CA TYR A 61 -1.19 29.65 11.83
C TYR A 61 -0.91 30.88 10.96
N GLN A 62 -1.68 31.95 11.13
CA GLN A 62 -1.49 33.21 10.40
C GLN A 62 -0.22 33.93 10.83
N LYS A 63 0.06 34.01 12.14
CA LYS A 63 1.27 34.65 12.68
C LYS A 63 2.54 33.99 12.14
N ARG A 64 2.58 32.66 12.14
CA ARG A 64 3.73 31.87 11.68
C ARG A 64 3.75 31.61 10.17
N ARG A 65 2.75 32.11 9.42
CA ARG A 65 2.58 31.90 7.96
C ARG A 65 2.70 30.43 7.55
N LEU A 66 2.06 29.56 8.33
CA LEU A 66 2.17 28.12 8.13
C LEU A 66 1.39 27.67 6.88
N ALA A 67 1.96 26.69 6.17
CA ALA A 67 1.38 26.10 4.97
C ALA A 67 0.94 24.64 5.18
N ALA A 68 0.11 24.13 4.25
CA ALA A 68 -0.21 22.71 4.23
C ALA A 68 1.07 21.87 4.07
N ASN A 69 1.12 20.73 4.75
CA ASN A 69 2.27 19.83 4.91
C ASN A 69 3.41 20.33 5.80
N GLU A 70 3.26 21.49 6.46
CA GLU A 70 4.21 21.90 7.50
C GLU A 70 3.93 21.18 8.83
N THR A 71 4.98 21.06 9.65
CA THR A 71 4.95 20.27 10.88
C THR A 71 5.04 21.15 12.12
N ILE A 72 4.10 20.96 13.03
CA ILE A 72 4.10 21.55 14.38
C ILE A 72 4.47 20.45 15.38
N LEU A 73 5.38 20.77 16.30
CA LEU A 73 5.70 19.97 17.46
C LEU A 73 4.88 20.48 18.65
N LEU A 74 4.23 19.55 19.34
CA LEU A 74 3.41 19.79 20.51
C LEU A 74 4.17 19.25 21.73
N HIS A 75 4.62 20.13 22.60
CA HIS A 75 5.27 19.77 23.85
C HIS A 75 4.26 19.86 24.99
N PHE A 76 3.92 18.72 25.59
CA PHE A 76 2.99 18.66 26.71
C PHE A 76 3.76 18.92 28.02
N ARG A 77 3.47 20.06 28.67
CA ARG A 77 4.01 20.45 29.98
C ARG A 77 2.86 20.67 30.97
N GLY A 78 2.46 19.59 31.65
CA GLY A 78 1.39 19.64 32.65
C GLY A 78 0.04 20.04 32.04
N GLU A 79 -0.45 21.24 32.36
CA GLU A 79 -1.73 21.76 31.87
C GLU A 79 -1.63 22.58 30.58
N GLU A 80 -0.42 22.90 30.15
CA GLU A 80 -0.16 23.75 28.99
C GLU A 80 0.46 22.93 27.85
N VAL A 81 0.06 23.27 26.62
CA VAL A 81 0.60 22.65 25.40
C VAL A 81 1.45 23.69 24.67
N GLU A 82 2.76 23.53 24.71
CA GLU A 82 3.69 24.37 23.97
C GLU A 82 3.68 23.98 22.49
N LEU A 83 3.40 24.96 21.62
CA LEU A 83 3.43 24.85 20.17
C LEU A 83 4.79 25.30 19.66
N LYS A 84 5.46 24.42 18.92
CA LYS A 84 6.72 24.73 18.25
C LYS A 84 6.63 24.45 16.76
N ALA A 85 6.71 25.48 15.94
CA ALA A 85 6.74 25.30 14.49
C ALA A 85 8.13 24.82 14.08
N THR A 86 8.22 23.73 13.31
CA THR A 86 9.52 23.34 12.76
C THR A 86 9.86 24.34 11.66
N PRO A 87 11.00 25.06 11.72
CA PRO A 87 11.35 26.05 10.71
C PRO A 87 11.42 25.41 9.32
N ARG A 88 11.07 26.19 8.29
CA ARG A 88 11.16 25.81 6.87
C ARG A 88 12.54 25.21 6.60
N GLY A 89 12.60 23.89 6.47
CA GLY A 89 13.75 23.19 5.98
C GLY A 89 14.06 23.68 4.57
N LEU A 90 15.30 24.10 4.38
CA LEU A 90 15.94 24.47 3.12
C LEU A 90 15.48 23.59 1.94
N PRO A 91 15.42 24.16 0.71
CA PRO A 91 15.16 23.37 -0.48
C PRO A 91 16.17 22.22 -0.53
N ARG A 92 15.67 21.03 -0.88
CA ARG A 92 16.47 19.83 -1.10
C ARG A 92 17.69 20.18 -1.96
N LEU A 93 18.87 20.30 -1.33
CA LEU A 93 20.16 20.31 -2.02
C LEU A 93 20.33 18.92 -2.62
N GLY A 94 20.08 18.84 -3.93
CA GLY A 94 20.20 17.60 -4.68
C GLY A 94 19.31 17.56 -5.92
N GLN A 95 19.34 18.61 -6.75
CA GLN A 95 19.02 18.58 -8.18
C GLN A 95 19.06 20.01 -8.77
N ALA A 96 20.26 20.49 -9.09
CA ALA A 96 20.49 21.41 -10.21
C ALA A 96 21.99 21.68 -10.35
N GLU A 97 22.61 21.06 -11.35
CA GLU A 97 23.75 21.57 -12.14
C GLU A 97 24.02 20.49 -13.20
N SER A 98 23.26 20.45 -14.29
CA SER A 98 23.78 20.92 -15.58
C SER A 98 22.63 21.27 -16.53
N ARG A 99 22.14 22.50 -16.46
CA ARG A 99 21.46 23.16 -17.58
C ARG A 99 21.83 24.63 -17.52
N GLU A 100 22.75 25.01 -18.39
CA GLU A 100 23.07 26.39 -18.71
C GLU A 100 22.88 26.64 -20.22
N PRO A 101 22.73 27.89 -20.65
CA PRO A 101 21.49 28.34 -21.31
C PRO A 101 21.66 28.62 -22.81
N ALA A 102 20.53 28.73 -23.50
CA ALA A 102 20.43 29.11 -24.90
C ALA A 102 20.42 30.64 -25.11
N GLN A 103 21.14 31.11 -26.15
CA GLN A 103 20.80 32.14 -27.17
C GLN A 103 22.09 32.78 -27.76
N PRO A 104 22.09 33.51 -28.92
CA PRO A 104 21.13 33.60 -30.03
C PRO A 104 21.77 33.58 -31.46
N GLU A 105 20.88 33.49 -32.47
CA GLU A 105 20.92 33.95 -33.88
C GLU A 105 22.25 34.23 -34.64
N ARG A 106 22.36 33.66 -35.85
CA ARG A 106 22.89 34.38 -37.03
C ARG A 106 22.38 33.80 -38.37
N ARG A 107 21.71 34.67 -39.13
CA ARG A 107 21.43 34.57 -40.58
C ARG A 107 22.72 34.81 -41.37
N GLU A 108 22.89 34.09 -42.49
CA GLU A 108 23.59 34.52 -43.72
C GLU A 108 23.28 33.46 -44.81
N ALA A 109 22.46 33.76 -45.81
CA ALA A 109 22.77 34.41 -47.10
C ALA A 109 23.48 33.48 -48.12
N ARG A 110 22.78 33.25 -49.24
CA ARG A 110 23.17 32.54 -50.49
C ARG A 110 24.47 33.09 -51.11
N PRO A 111 25.14 32.35 -52.02
CA PRO A 111 24.78 32.38 -53.46
C PRO A 111 24.86 31.03 -54.21
N ALA A 112 24.06 30.91 -55.28
CA ALA A 112 24.24 29.98 -56.41
C ALA A 112 25.21 30.61 -57.43
N PRO A 113 25.76 29.95 -58.50
CA PRO A 113 24.94 29.37 -59.59
C PRO A 113 25.60 28.21 -60.41
N SER A 114 24.93 27.88 -61.54
CA SER A 114 25.29 27.01 -62.69
C SER A 114 24.79 25.56 -62.61
N GLY A 115 24.11 24.98 -63.61
CA GLY A 115 23.67 25.43 -64.93
C GLY A 115 23.36 24.22 -65.83
N ARG A 116 22.49 24.43 -66.85
CA ARG A 116 22.07 23.56 -67.98
C ARG A 116 20.80 22.71 -67.73
N GLU A 117 19.62 23.12 -68.21
CA GLU A 117 19.08 23.12 -69.60
C GLU A 117 18.93 21.69 -70.17
N SER A 118 17.70 21.17 -70.34
CA SER A 118 16.87 21.28 -71.57
C SER A 118 15.39 20.93 -71.21
N LYS A 119 14.34 21.73 -71.48
CA LYS A 119 13.52 21.86 -72.72
C LYS A 119 13.15 20.50 -73.36
N GLU A 120 11.93 20.15 -73.77
CA GLU A 120 10.64 20.81 -74.05
C GLU A 120 9.59 19.67 -74.14
N ALA A 121 8.41 19.76 -73.50
CA ALA A 121 7.12 20.23 -74.02
C ALA A 121 6.32 19.24 -74.90
N GLY A 122 5.04 19.00 -74.54
CA GLY A 122 4.01 18.55 -75.48
C GLY A 122 2.98 17.52 -74.98
N ASP A 123 1.95 17.96 -74.26
CA ASP A 123 0.61 17.35 -74.20
C ASP A 123 -0.07 17.51 -75.60
N PRO A 124 -1.17 16.84 -76.03
CA PRO A 124 -2.33 16.42 -75.21
C PRO A 124 -3.05 15.08 -75.61
N ARG A 125 -4.04 14.75 -74.76
CA ARG A 125 -5.07 13.67 -74.85
C ARG A 125 -5.76 13.53 -76.22
N PRO A 126 -6.44 12.37 -76.44
CA PRO A 126 -7.91 12.46 -76.43
C PRO A 126 -8.68 11.28 -75.80
N GLU A 127 -9.94 11.57 -75.51
CA GLU A 127 -10.99 10.76 -74.87
C GLU A 127 -11.50 9.57 -75.69
N LYS A 128 -12.01 8.55 -74.97
CA LYS A 128 -13.15 7.64 -75.25
C LYS A 128 -13.08 6.52 -74.18
N ARG A 129 -14.12 5.98 -73.54
CA ARG A 129 -15.57 5.94 -73.75
C ARG A 129 -16.18 5.48 -72.41
N ARG A 130 -17.21 6.16 -71.91
CA ARG A 130 -17.96 5.76 -70.70
C ARG A 130 -18.75 4.47 -70.99
N VAL A 131 -18.53 3.43 -70.19
CA VAL A 131 -19.41 2.25 -70.10
C VAL A 131 -20.07 2.31 -68.73
N ARG A 132 -21.38 2.59 -68.71
CA ARG A 132 -22.23 2.43 -67.52
C ARG A 132 -22.51 0.94 -67.36
N VAL A 133 -21.77 0.29 -66.47
CA VAL A 133 -22.17 -1.02 -65.92
C VAL A 133 -22.93 -0.73 -64.63
N THR A 134 -24.23 -0.97 -64.66
CA THR A 134 -25.09 -1.04 -63.47
C THR A 134 -24.54 -2.12 -62.53
N PRO A 135 -24.10 -1.79 -61.30
CA PRO A 135 -23.68 -2.81 -60.36
C PRO A 135 -24.92 -3.58 -59.92
N TYR A 136 -24.91 -4.90 -60.13
CA TYR A 136 -25.80 -5.81 -59.41
C TYR A 136 -25.66 -5.55 -57.91
N PRO A 137 -26.75 -5.63 -57.13
CA PRO A 137 -26.68 -5.43 -55.70
C PRO A 137 -25.74 -6.48 -55.12
N LYS A 138 -24.55 -6.03 -54.69
CA LYS A 138 -23.76 -6.78 -53.73
C LYS A 138 -24.66 -6.91 -52.52
N GLU A 139 -25.09 -8.13 -52.24
CA GLU A 139 -25.55 -8.51 -50.92
C GLU A 139 -24.61 -7.85 -49.93
N VAL A 140 -25.16 -6.97 -49.12
CA VAL A 140 -24.49 -6.44 -47.96
C VAL A 140 -24.37 -7.63 -47.02
N LEU A 141 -23.34 -8.44 -47.26
CA LEU A 141 -22.66 -9.13 -46.19
C LEU A 141 -22.26 -7.99 -45.25
N PHE A 142 -23.11 -7.71 -44.27
CA PHE A 142 -22.64 -7.10 -43.04
C PHE A 142 -21.34 -7.83 -42.71
N PRO A 143 -20.20 -7.15 -42.62
CA PRO A 143 -19.10 -7.69 -41.86
C PRO A 143 -19.66 -7.75 -40.44
N ASN A 144 -20.33 -8.86 -40.11
CA ASN A 144 -20.15 -9.44 -38.81
C ASN A 144 -18.65 -9.72 -38.78
N GLU A 145 -17.84 -8.72 -38.43
CA GLU A 145 -16.68 -9.01 -37.62
C GLU A 145 -17.25 -9.94 -36.55
N PRO A 146 -16.79 -11.21 -36.47
CA PRO A 146 -17.02 -11.90 -35.24
C PRO A 146 -16.28 -11.01 -34.24
N GLN A 147 -17.04 -10.22 -33.48
CA GLN A 147 -16.73 -10.06 -32.07
C GLN A 147 -16.69 -11.50 -31.60
N ARG A 148 -15.53 -12.15 -31.78
CA ARG A 148 -15.13 -13.31 -31.01
C ARG A 148 -15.40 -12.80 -29.62
N THR A 149 -16.44 -13.34 -29.00
CA THR A 149 -16.69 -13.16 -27.59
C THR A 149 -15.43 -13.71 -26.95
N LEU A 150 -14.42 -12.85 -26.78
CA LEU A 150 -13.12 -13.27 -26.31
C LEU A 150 -13.40 -13.75 -24.89
N GLU A 151 -13.13 -15.02 -24.66
CA GLU A 151 -13.33 -15.57 -23.32
C GLU A 151 -12.31 -14.93 -22.38
N PRO A 152 -12.72 -14.60 -21.15
CA PRO A 152 -11.80 -14.16 -20.12
C PRO A 152 -10.62 -15.14 -19.97
N PRO A 153 -9.44 -14.66 -19.56
CA PRO A 153 -8.30 -15.51 -19.29
C PRO A 153 -8.64 -16.64 -18.30
N GLY A 154 -8.06 -17.83 -18.48
CA GLY A 154 -8.31 -18.97 -17.57
C GLY A 154 -8.01 -18.68 -16.10
N VAL A 155 -7.11 -17.72 -15.82
CA VAL A 155 -6.78 -17.24 -14.47
C VAL A 155 -7.88 -16.38 -13.83
N THR A 156 -8.97 -16.05 -14.53
CA THR A 156 -10.04 -15.18 -14.02
C THR A 156 -10.66 -15.72 -12.73
N GLU A 157 -10.90 -17.03 -12.67
CA GLU A 157 -11.47 -17.68 -11.49
C GLU A 157 -10.48 -17.66 -10.32
N ASP A 158 -9.20 -17.96 -10.59
CA ASP A 158 -8.15 -17.94 -9.57
C ASP A 158 -7.94 -16.52 -9.01
N LEU A 159 -7.94 -15.50 -9.87
CA LEU A 159 -7.89 -14.10 -9.48
C LEU A 159 -9.11 -13.71 -8.62
N ARG A 160 -10.30 -14.24 -8.94
CA ARG A 160 -11.50 -14.04 -8.11
C ARG A 160 -11.33 -14.63 -6.71
N LEU A 161 -10.77 -15.83 -6.60
CA LEU A 161 -10.47 -16.45 -5.30
C LEU A 161 -9.42 -15.66 -4.51
N LEU A 162 -8.51 -14.96 -5.19
CA LEU A 162 -7.56 -14.05 -4.55
C LEU A 162 -8.19 -12.70 -4.15
N GLY A 163 -9.38 -12.36 -4.65
CA GLY A 163 -10.14 -11.16 -4.30
C GLY A 163 -10.20 -10.10 -5.40
N PHE A 164 -9.86 -10.45 -6.64
CA PHE A 164 -9.92 -9.58 -7.81
C PHE A 164 -11.18 -9.84 -8.64
N LEU A 165 -11.91 -8.79 -8.97
CA LEU A 165 -13.13 -8.85 -9.76
C LEU A 165 -12.85 -8.38 -11.19
N LEU A 166 -13.30 -9.14 -12.18
CA LEU A 166 -13.20 -8.76 -13.59
C LEU A 166 -14.19 -7.61 -13.90
N GLU A 167 -13.70 -6.54 -14.51
CA GLU A 167 -14.53 -5.42 -14.97
C GLU A 167 -14.78 -5.42 -16.48
N GLY A 168 -13.82 -5.88 -17.28
CA GLY A 168 -13.94 -5.89 -18.74
C GLY A 168 -12.62 -6.19 -19.44
N GLY A 169 -12.62 -6.25 -20.77
CA GLY A 169 -11.42 -6.43 -21.60
C GLY A 169 -11.73 -6.86 -23.04
N PRO A 170 -10.70 -7.03 -23.90
CA PRO A 170 -9.27 -6.77 -23.67
C PRO A 170 -8.86 -5.27 -23.79
N PRO A 171 -7.79 -4.79 -23.10
CA PRO A 171 -7.01 -5.50 -22.08
C PRO A 171 -7.87 -5.83 -20.86
N TRP A 172 -7.64 -6.98 -20.25
CA TRP A 172 -8.46 -7.50 -19.16
C TRP A 172 -8.20 -6.73 -17.87
N VAL A 173 -9.20 -6.02 -17.37
CA VAL A 173 -9.10 -5.16 -16.18
C VAL A 173 -9.73 -5.87 -14.99
N TYR A 174 -8.94 -6.03 -13.94
CA TYR A 174 -9.33 -6.62 -12.67
C TYR A 174 -9.19 -5.59 -11.54
N LYS A 175 -10.14 -5.59 -10.62
CA LYS A 175 -10.16 -4.72 -9.45
C LYS A 175 -10.25 -5.51 -8.15
N ALA A 176 -9.36 -5.21 -7.21
CA ALA A 176 -9.52 -5.63 -5.83
C ALA A 176 -9.90 -4.42 -4.94
N PRO A 177 -11.15 -4.31 -4.47
CA PRO A 177 -11.56 -3.22 -3.59
C PRO A 177 -10.99 -3.42 -2.18
N LEU A 178 -10.21 -2.44 -1.70
CA LEU A 178 -9.60 -2.40 -0.36
C LEU A 178 -10.19 -1.24 0.47
N GLY A 179 -11.47 -0.95 0.26
CA GLY A 179 -12.16 0.18 0.89
C GLY A 179 -11.90 1.49 0.17
N ARG A 180 -11.07 2.38 0.75
CA ARG A 180 -10.74 3.69 0.15
C ARG A 180 -9.69 3.59 -0.97
N ARG A 181 -9.01 2.46 -1.07
CA ARG A 181 -8.02 2.13 -2.10
C ARG A 181 -8.54 0.96 -2.92
N GLN A 182 -8.05 0.84 -4.14
CA GLN A 182 -8.24 -0.33 -4.98
C GLN A 182 -6.90 -0.74 -5.59
N VAL A 183 -6.71 -2.03 -5.80
CA VAL A 183 -5.63 -2.54 -6.65
C VAL A 183 -6.20 -2.76 -8.03
N LEU A 184 -5.61 -2.10 -9.03
CA LEU A 184 -5.96 -2.24 -10.44
C LEU A 184 -4.93 -3.14 -11.11
N LEU A 185 -5.36 -4.31 -11.57
CA LEU A 185 -4.53 -5.24 -12.34
C LEU A 185 -5.05 -5.27 -13.77
N VAL A 186 -4.21 -4.94 -14.73
CA VAL A 186 -4.54 -4.93 -16.16
C VAL A 186 -3.65 -5.93 -16.87
N LEU A 187 -4.28 -6.87 -17.55
CA LEU A 187 -3.66 -8.07 -18.07
C LEU A 187 -3.90 -8.19 -19.57
N LEU A 188 -2.85 -8.57 -20.30
CA LEU A 188 -2.92 -8.84 -21.73
C LEU A 188 -2.27 -10.19 -22.03
N ARG A 189 -2.93 -11.07 -22.80
CA ARG A 189 -2.28 -12.29 -23.31
C ARG A 189 -1.44 -11.95 -24.55
N PRO A 190 -0.33 -12.68 -24.80
CA PRO A 190 0.42 -12.58 -26.05
C PRO A 190 -0.52 -12.69 -27.26
N GLY A 191 -0.48 -11.70 -28.16
CA GLY A 191 -1.30 -11.66 -29.38
C GLY A 191 -2.70 -11.05 -29.24
N GLU A 192 -3.14 -10.64 -28.05
CA GLU A 192 -4.44 -9.96 -27.86
C GLU A 192 -4.41 -8.45 -28.13
N GLY A 193 -3.24 -7.85 -28.16
CA GLY A 193 -3.09 -6.41 -28.41
C GLY A 193 -1.64 -5.96 -28.31
N GLU A 194 -1.41 -4.69 -28.63
CA GLU A 194 -0.09 -4.09 -28.48
C GLU A 194 0.20 -3.69 -27.01
N PRO A 195 1.43 -3.87 -26.52
CA PRO A 195 1.85 -3.39 -25.20
C PRO A 195 1.68 -1.87 -25.00
N SER A 196 1.55 -1.10 -26.08
CA SER A 196 1.27 0.34 -26.08
C SER A 196 -0.04 0.68 -25.35
N LEU A 197 -1.06 -0.20 -25.42
CA LEU A 197 -2.36 -0.04 -24.76
C LEU A 197 -2.23 0.05 -23.23
N LEU A 198 -1.26 -0.68 -22.66
CA LEU A 198 -1.02 -0.75 -21.22
C LEU A 198 -0.42 0.54 -20.64
N LYS A 199 0.19 1.40 -21.47
CA LYS A 199 0.83 2.64 -21.00
C LYS A 199 -0.16 3.59 -20.31
N SER A 200 -1.37 3.69 -20.85
CA SER A 200 -2.43 4.55 -20.31
C SER A 200 -2.88 4.10 -18.91
N TYR A 201 -3.08 2.81 -18.72
CA TYR A 201 -3.44 2.20 -17.44
C TYR A 201 -2.34 2.34 -16.40
N ARG A 202 -1.07 2.19 -16.80
CA ARG A 202 0.07 2.41 -15.89
C ARG A 202 0.11 3.84 -15.36
N GLN A 203 -0.16 4.84 -16.19
CA GLN A 203 -0.21 6.25 -15.76
C GLN A 203 -1.33 6.51 -14.75
N GLN A 204 -2.39 5.70 -14.77
CA GLN A 204 -3.49 5.72 -13.79
C GLN A 204 -3.15 4.96 -12.50
N GLY A 205 -1.93 4.41 -12.38
CA GLY A 205 -1.48 3.64 -11.23
C GLY A 205 -1.87 2.17 -11.25
N ALA A 206 -2.29 1.62 -12.40
CA ALA A 206 -2.57 0.20 -12.53
C ALA A 206 -1.28 -0.63 -12.72
N TYR A 207 -1.29 -1.83 -12.14
CA TYR A 207 -0.30 -2.87 -12.39
C TYR A 207 -0.60 -3.51 -13.73
N VAL A 208 0.29 -3.33 -14.69
CA VAL A 208 0.12 -3.81 -16.05
C VAL A 208 1.04 -5.00 -16.31
N VAL A 209 0.45 -6.13 -16.69
CA VAL A 209 1.17 -7.38 -16.85
C VAL A 209 0.84 -8.10 -18.15
N ILE A 210 1.81 -8.85 -18.67
CA ILE A 210 1.58 -9.87 -19.70
C ILE A 210 1.31 -11.21 -19.01
N LEU A 211 0.18 -11.84 -19.37
CA LEU A 211 -0.13 -13.20 -18.93
C LEU A 211 0.42 -14.20 -19.93
N ALA A 212 1.53 -14.83 -19.57
CA ALA A 212 2.12 -15.89 -20.38
C ALA A 212 2.61 -17.05 -19.49
N PRO A 213 2.61 -18.30 -19.98
CA PRO A 213 3.17 -19.44 -19.23
C PRO A 213 4.64 -19.24 -18.88
N GLU A 214 5.14 -19.94 -17.86
CA GLU A 214 6.55 -19.89 -17.41
C GLU A 214 7.56 -20.12 -18.55
N SER A 215 7.23 -21.02 -19.48
CA SER A 215 8.06 -21.33 -20.66
C SER A 215 8.24 -20.16 -21.63
N GLN A 216 7.42 -19.11 -21.50
CA GLN A 216 7.45 -17.91 -22.34
C GLN A 216 7.88 -16.66 -21.57
N LYS A 217 8.42 -16.81 -20.36
CA LYS A 217 8.90 -15.71 -19.51
C LYS A 217 9.89 -14.78 -20.21
N GLU A 218 10.81 -15.34 -21.01
CA GLU A 218 11.82 -14.56 -21.76
C GLU A 218 11.23 -13.70 -22.90
N GLY A 219 9.98 -13.97 -23.32
CA GLY A 219 9.29 -13.24 -24.38
C GLY A 219 8.57 -11.98 -23.92
N VAL A 220 8.66 -11.61 -22.64
CA VAL A 220 7.94 -10.48 -22.06
C VAL A 220 8.63 -9.16 -22.43
N PRO A 221 7.90 -8.18 -23.01
CA PRO A 221 8.47 -6.88 -23.36
C PRO A 221 8.99 -6.12 -22.14
N GLU A 222 10.14 -5.45 -22.29
CA GLU A 222 10.72 -4.64 -21.23
C GLU A 222 9.77 -3.56 -20.72
N GLY A 223 9.80 -3.38 -19.41
CA GLY A 223 9.00 -2.40 -18.71
C GLY A 223 7.53 -2.76 -18.59
N VAL A 224 7.06 -3.96 -18.97
CA VAL A 224 5.75 -4.51 -18.58
C VAL A 224 5.97 -5.63 -17.56
N GLY A 225 5.09 -5.75 -16.57
CA GLY A 225 5.21 -6.84 -15.61
C GLY A 225 4.88 -8.20 -16.22
N TYR A 226 5.28 -9.26 -15.55
CA TYR A 226 4.98 -10.64 -15.93
C TYR A 226 4.09 -11.29 -14.89
N LEU A 227 3.12 -12.08 -15.34
CA LEU A 227 2.27 -12.91 -14.49
C LEU A 227 2.12 -14.28 -15.14
N SER A 228 2.51 -15.35 -14.45
CA SER A 228 2.29 -16.71 -14.94
C SER A 228 0.97 -17.30 -14.41
N PRO A 229 0.18 -18.02 -15.23
CA PRO A 229 -0.98 -18.76 -14.75
C PRO A 229 -0.64 -19.74 -13.62
N GLU A 230 0.53 -20.36 -13.69
CA GLU A 230 1.03 -21.32 -12.72
C GLU A 230 1.26 -20.68 -11.33
N ALA A 231 1.83 -19.47 -11.30
CA ALA A 231 2.02 -18.69 -10.08
C ALA A 231 0.68 -18.33 -9.42
N VAL A 232 -0.30 -17.86 -10.21
CA VAL A 232 -1.64 -17.53 -9.71
C VAL A 232 -2.33 -18.75 -9.11
N SER A 233 -2.24 -19.91 -9.79
CA SER A 233 -2.78 -21.17 -9.27
C SER A 233 -2.12 -21.60 -7.96
N ARG A 234 -0.78 -21.43 -7.83
CA ARG A 234 -0.05 -21.71 -6.59
C ARG A 234 -0.46 -20.74 -5.46
N LEU A 235 -0.65 -19.46 -5.74
CA LEU A 235 -1.15 -18.48 -4.77
C LEU A 235 -2.53 -18.84 -4.22
N VAL A 236 -3.45 -19.33 -5.07
CA VAL A 236 -4.77 -19.81 -4.61
C VAL A 236 -4.63 -20.99 -3.64
N ARG A 237 -3.72 -21.93 -3.92
CA ARG A 237 -3.44 -23.06 -3.00
C ARG A 237 -2.86 -22.58 -1.67
N LEU A 238 -1.98 -21.58 -1.70
CA LEU A 238 -1.41 -20.98 -0.49
C LEU A 238 -2.47 -20.27 0.35
N LYS A 239 -3.43 -19.58 -0.28
CA LYS A 239 -4.54 -18.91 0.42
C LYS A 239 -5.40 -19.86 1.27
N ALA A 240 -5.42 -21.15 0.95
CA ALA A 240 -6.12 -22.14 1.77
C ALA A 240 -5.43 -22.42 3.12
N ARG A 241 -4.12 -22.13 3.25
CA ARG A 241 -3.30 -22.38 4.44
C ARG A 241 -2.88 -21.09 5.15
N PHE A 242 -2.72 -20.01 4.39
CA PHE A 242 -2.25 -18.73 4.85
C PHE A 242 -3.30 -17.64 4.58
N PRO A 243 -3.41 -16.61 5.43
CA PRO A 243 -4.39 -15.53 5.28
C PRO A 243 -3.99 -14.54 4.16
N LEU A 244 -3.80 -15.03 2.93
CA LEU A 244 -3.43 -14.20 1.79
C LEU A 244 -4.54 -13.23 1.41
N SER A 245 -4.12 -12.04 1.00
CA SER A 245 -4.94 -10.91 0.60
C SER A 245 -4.51 -10.39 -0.79
N PRO A 246 -5.33 -9.53 -1.43
CA PRO A 246 -4.90 -8.86 -2.66
C PRO A 246 -3.62 -8.01 -2.52
N LEU A 247 -3.24 -7.63 -1.29
CA LEU A 247 -2.01 -6.88 -1.04
C LEU A 247 -0.76 -7.74 -1.26
N ASP A 248 -0.83 -9.03 -0.96
CA ASP A 248 0.29 -9.96 -1.17
C ASP A 248 0.60 -10.11 -2.67
N LEU A 249 -0.45 -10.19 -3.50
CA LEU A 249 -0.28 -10.14 -4.96
C LEU A 249 0.18 -8.75 -5.43
N GLU A 250 -0.30 -7.66 -4.84
CA GLU A 250 0.17 -6.30 -5.16
C GLU A 250 1.67 -6.12 -4.90
N ASP A 251 2.20 -6.66 -3.82
CA ASP A 251 3.61 -6.57 -3.50
C ASP A 251 4.46 -7.36 -4.51
N LEU A 252 4.03 -8.57 -4.90
CA LEU A 252 4.66 -9.33 -6.00
C LEU A 252 4.59 -8.56 -7.35
N LEU A 253 3.45 -7.94 -7.64
CA LEU A 253 3.28 -7.13 -8.86
C LEU A 253 4.15 -5.87 -8.86
N ARG A 254 4.51 -5.34 -7.68
CA ARG A 254 5.42 -4.19 -7.54
C ARG A 254 6.86 -4.56 -7.90
N GLU A 255 7.27 -5.79 -7.63
CA GLU A 255 8.57 -6.35 -8.05
C GLU A 255 8.62 -6.59 -9.57
N GLY A 256 7.45 -6.73 -10.20
CA GLY A 256 7.27 -6.73 -11.65
C GLY A 256 7.27 -8.12 -12.28
N PHE A 257 7.63 -9.17 -11.54
CA PHE A 257 7.61 -10.55 -12.01
C PHE A 257 6.88 -11.42 -10.99
N VAL A 258 5.74 -11.98 -11.41
CA VAL A 258 4.94 -12.90 -10.60
C VAL A 258 4.97 -14.27 -11.27
N ASP A 259 6.05 -14.98 -10.98
CA ASP A 259 6.33 -16.34 -11.43
C ASP A 259 6.34 -17.33 -10.24
N LEU A 260 6.59 -18.60 -10.53
CA LEU A 260 6.64 -19.64 -9.49
C LEU A 260 7.74 -19.40 -8.44
N GLU A 261 8.88 -18.81 -8.82
CA GLU A 261 10.00 -18.51 -7.91
C GLU A 261 9.63 -17.39 -6.94
N ALA A 262 8.96 -16.33 -7.42
CA ALA A 262 8.44 -15.26 -6.59
C ALA A 262 7.38 -15.76 -5.60
N VAL A 263 6.51 -16.67 -6.04
CA VAL A 263 5.49 -17.29 -5.16
C VAL A 263 6.13 -18.24 -4.14
N GLU A 264 7.17 -18.99 -4.52
CA GLU A 264 7.95 -19.83 -3.59
C GLU A 264 8.65 -18.98 -2.52
N SER A 265 9.25 -17.86 -2.92
CA SER A 265 9.86 -16.91 -1.98
C SER A 265 8.83 -16.29 -1.02
N LEU A 266 7.58 -16.08 -1.47
CA LEU A 266 6.48 -15.68 -0.59
C LEU A 266 6.09 -16.82 0.36
N GLU A 267 5.98 -18.05 -0.14
CA GLU A 267 5.69 -19.25 0.67
C GLU A 267 6.72 -19.43 1.80
N ASP A 268 8.01 -19.32 1.50
CA ASP A 268 9.08 -19.43 2.49
C ASP A 268 8.95 -18.39 3.61
N ARG A 269 8.61 -17.14 3.25
CA ARG A 269 8.35 -16.07 4.24
C ARG A 269 7.14 -16.41 5.12
N LEU A 270 6.05 -16.88 4.54
CA LEU A 270 4.84 -17.25 5.28
C LEU A 270 5.07 -18.47 6.18
N VAL A 271 5.88 -19.42 5.75
CA VAL A 271 6.31 -20.58 6.57
C VAL A 271 7.18 -20.12 7.73
N ALA A 272 8.05 -19.11 7.53
CA ALA A 272 8.80 -18.51 8.63
C ALA A 272 7.87 -17.88 9.67
N GLU A 273 6.83 -17.14 9.24
CA GLU A 273 5.81 -16.58 10.17
C GLU A 273 5.04 -17.67 10.94
N LEU A 274 4.71 -18.80 10.31
CA LEU A 274 4.13 -19.95 11.03
C LEU A 274 5.13 -20.59 12.00
N SER A 275 6.42 -20.63 11.64
CA SER A 275 7.48 -21.13 12.53
C SER A 275 7.60 -20.27 13.78
N GLU A 276 7.39 -18.95 13.68
CA GLU A 276 7.31 -18.06 14.85
C GLU A 276 6.15 -18.45 15.79
N ARG A 277 4.98 -18.85 15.24
CA ARG A 277 3.87 -19.36 16.06
C ARG A 277 4.23 -20.67 16.76
N GLY A 278 4.94 -21.56 16.06
CA GLY A 278 5.46 -22.80 16.64
C GLY A 278 6.46 -22.54 17.77
N ALA A 279 7.37 -21.59 17.56
CA ALA A 279 8.36 -21.19 18.55
C ALA A 279 7.70 -20.55 19.79
N PHE A 280 6.67 -19.72 19.60
CA PHE A 280 5.90 -19.17 20.72
C PHE A 280 5.12 -20.26 21.48
N ALA A 281 4.55 -21.25 20.78
CA ALA A 281 3.88 -22.38 21.43
C ALA A 281 4.86 -23.22 22.26
N ALA A 282 6.06 -23.50 21.74
CA ALA A 282 7.12 -24.17 22.48
C ALA A 282 7.60 -23.34 23.69
N PHE A 283 7.70 -22.02 23.55
CA PHE A 283 7.95 -21.12 24.69
C PHE A 283 6.86 -21.20 25.76
N LEU A 284 5.57 -21.27 25.39
CA LEU A 284 4.48 -21.46 26.35
C LEU A 284 4.55 -22.82 27.07
N LEU A 285 4.96 -23.88 26.37
CA LEU A 285 5.21 -25.20 26.97
C LEU A 285 6.41 -25.20 27.92
N LEU A 286 7.44 -24.40 27.63
CA LEU A 286 8.54 -24.20 28.56
C LEU A 286 8.06 -23.43 29.80
N LEU A 287 7.32 -22.34 29.61
CA LEU A 287 6.81 -21.51 30.69
C LEU A 287 5.81 -22.27 31.59
N SER A 288 5.05 -23.22 31.04
CA SER A 288 4.08 -24.02 31.82
C SER A 288 4.72 -24.96 32.83
N ARG A 289 6.05 -25.18 32.74
CA ARG A 289 6.82 -25.91 33.76
C ARG A 289 7.01 -25.08 35.04
N LYS A 290 6.86 -23.76 34.98
CA LYS A 290 6.96 -22.86 36.13
C LYS A 290 5.65 -22.87 36.91
N SER A 291 5.75 -22.78 38.23
CA SER A 291 4.60 -22.77 39.13
C SER A 291 3.96 -21.37 39.21
N MET A 292 2.65 -21.32 39.43
CA MET A 292 1.95 -20.05 39.67
C MET A 292 2.55 -19.35 40.90
N GLY A 293 2.88 -18.07 40.77
CA GLY A 293 3.52 -17.28 41.82
C GLY A 293 5.05 -17.41 41.85
N GLU A 294 5.63 -18.21 40.95
CA GLU A 294 7.08 -18.36 40.84
C GLU A 294 7.73 -17.11 40.25
N VAL A 295 8.84 -16.69 40.87
CA VAL A 295 9.72 -15.66 40.34
C VAL A 295 10.89 -16.36 39.65
N PHE A 296 11.18 -15.99 38.41
CA PHE A 296 12.26 -16.54 37.63
C PHE A 296 13.05 -15.44 36.93
N LEU A 297 14.32 -15.76 36.61
CA LEU A 297 15.17 -14.90 35.81
C LEU A 297 15.03 -15.25 34.33
N LEU A 298 15.02 -14.22 33.50
CA LEU A 298 15.00 -14.35 32.04
C LEU A 298 16.21 -15.14 31.53
N ALA A 299 17.39 -14.92 32.12
CA ALA A 299 18.61 -15.64 31.73
C ALA A 299 18.51 -17.15 31.96
N ASP A 300 17.88 -17.58 33.07
CA ASP A 300 17.67 -18.99 33.36
C ASP A 300 16.67 -19.61 32.39
N LEU A 301 15.59 -18.88 32.09
CA LEU A 301 14.59 -19.31 31.11
C LEU A 301 15.16 -19.38 29.68
N GLU A 302 16.03 -18.44 29.30
CA GLU A 302 16.75 -18.46 28.02
C GLU A 302 17.69 -19.67 27.93
N ALA A 303 18.38 -20.02 29.02
CA ALA A 303 19.22 -21.21 29.06
C ALA A 303 18.40 -22.50 28.87
N GLU A 304 17.29 -22.65 29.60
CA GLU A 304 16.37 -23.78 29.43
C GLU A 304 15.79 -23.83 28.00
N ALA A 305 15.50 -22.67 27.40
CA ALA A 305 14.95 -22.58 26.05
C ALA A 305 15.96 -23.06 24.98
N VAL A 306 17.23 -22.72 25.13
CA VAL A 306 18.28 -23.17 24.20
C VAL A 306 18.42 -24.69 24.22
N GLU A 307 18.29 -25.34 25.39
CA GLU A 307 18.30 -26.80 25.50
C GLU A 307 17.14 -27.46 24.74
N GLU A 308 15.99 -26.78 24.65
CA GLU A 308 14.79 -27.21 23.92
C GLU A 308 14.80 -26.77 22.44
N GLY A 309 15.92 -26.18 21.95
CA GLY A 309 16.07 -25.75 20.57
C GLY A 309 15.39 -24.42 20.22
N LEU A 310 15.02 -23.62 21.22
CA LEU A 310 14.44 -22.29 21.02
C LEU A 310 15.53 -21.21 20.92
N ILE A 311 15.24 -20.18 20.13
CA ILE A 311 16.11 -19.02 19.99
C ILE A 311 15.83 -18.05 21.15
N PRO A 312 16.84 -17.51 21.85
CA PRO A 312 16.65 -16.59 22.98
C PRO A 312 15.77 -15.37 22.66
N GLU A 313 15.83 -14.88 21.43
CA GLU A 313 14.98 -13.77 20.98
C GLU A 313 13.48 -14.06 21.13
N VAL A 314 13.04 -15.30 20.84
CA VAL A 314 11.64 -15.72 20.99
C VAL A 314 11.22 -15.66 22.46
N VAL A 315 12.11 -16.05 23.38
CA VAL A 315 11.86 -16.00 24.83
C VAL A 315 11.71 -14.55 25.29
N ARG A 316 12.61 -13.67 24.88
CA ARG A 316 12.55 -12.23 25.23
C ARG A 316 11.26 -11.59 24.75
N GLN A 317 10.92 -11.80 23.47
CA GLN A 317 9.68 -11.30 22.90
C GLN A 317 8.46 -11.89 23.58
N GLY A 318 8.47 -13.21 23.83
CA GLY A 318 7.37 -13.91 24.48
C GLY A 318 7.09 -13.41 25.90
N VAL A 319 8.14 -13.19 26.69
CA VAL A 319 8.02 -12.64 28.04
C VAL A 319 7.48 -11.21 28.03
N GLU A 320 7.93 -10.38 27.10
CA GLU A 320 7.39 -9.02 26.93
C GLU A 320 5.91 -9.05 26.50
N VAL A 321 5.53 -9.88 25.53
CA VAL A 321 4.12 -10.04 25.09
C VAL A 321 3.22 -10.49 26.24
N LEU A 322 3.63 -11.51 26.99
CA LEU A 322 2.87 -12.03 28.13
C LEU A 322 2.83 -11.08 29.33
N SER A 323 3.71 -10.07 29.37
CA SER A 323 3.70 -9.03 30.40
C SER A 323 2.71 -7.89 30.10
N GLN A 324 2.18 -7.81 28.88
CA GLN A 324 1.30 -6.72 28.43
C GLN A 324 -0.18 -7.16 28.34
N PRO A 325 -1.13 -6.22 28.43
CA PRO A 325 -2.52 -6.49 28.07
C PRO A 325 -2.64 -6.93 26.60
N PRO A 326 -3.55 -7.86 26.25
CA PRO A 326 -4.59 -8.44 27.10
C PRO A 326 -4.14 -9.65 27.94
N PHE A 327 -2.90 -10.11 27.81
CA PHE A 327 -2.43 -11.36 28.41
C PHE A 327 -2.17 -11.23 29.91
N LEU A 328 -1.28 -10.30 30.31
CA LEU A 328 -0.91 -10.06 31.72
C LEU A 328 -0.58 -11.33 32.53
N VAL A 329 -0.06 -12.37 31.89
CA VAL A 329 0.33 -13.65 32.50
C VAL A 329 1.59 -13.48 33.35
N LEU A 330 2.49 -12.60 32.92
CA LEU A 330 3.72 -12.27 33.61
C LEU A 330 3.66 -10.87 34.23
N LYS A 331 4.38 -10.68 35.34
CA LYS A 331 4.67 -9.36 35.90
C LYS A 331 6.18 -9.16 35.94
N ARG A 332 6.66 -8.13 35.26
CA ARG A 332 8.04 -7.69 35.41
C ARG A 332 8.26 -7.08 36.81
N LEU A 333 9.20 -7.64 37.56
CA LEU A 333 9.55 -7.16 38.90
C LEU A 333 10.76 -6.23 38.84
N SER A 334 11.80 -6.67 38.12
CA SER A 334 13.04 -5.93 37.89
C SER A 334 13.57 -6.24 36.47
N PRO A 335 14.63 -5.57 35.99
CA PRO A 335 15.22 -5.91 34.69
C PRO A 335 15.68 -7.38 34.63
N GLY A 336 15.01 -8.18 33.80
CA GLY A 336 15.32 -9.61 33.66
C GLY A 336 14.67 -10.52 34.70
N GLU A 337 13.81 -10.01 35.57
CA GLU A 337 13.13 -10.79 36.61
C GLU A 337 11.60 -10.70 36.44
N PHE A 338 10.96 -11.86 36.40
CA PHE A 338 9.55 -11.99 36.10
C PHE A 338 8.83 -12.90 37.09
N LEU A 339 7.62 -12.53 37.44
CA LEU A 339 6.69 -13.31 38.25
C LEU A 339 5.61 -13.91 37.35
N LEU A 340 5.39 -15.22 37.43
CA LEU A 340 4.25 -15.88 36.80
C LEU A 340 2.98 -15.62 37.63
N ARG A 341 2.08 -14.79 37.14
CA ARG A 341 0.85 -14.39 37.87
C ARG A 341 -0.25 -15.44 37.79
N GLN A 342 -0.27 -16.20 36.70
CA GLN A 342 -1.33 -17.14 36.35
C GLN A 342 -0.71 -18.32 35.62
N GLY A 343 -1.29 -19.52 35.80
CA GLY A 343 -0.85 -20.68 35.03
C GLY A 343 -1.07 -20.48 33.53
N VAL A 344 -0.18 -21.01 32.69
CA VAL A 344 -0.25 -20.85 31.23
C VAL A 344 -1.56 -21.41 30.67
N GLU A 345 -2.01 -22.57 31.17
CA GLU A 345 -3.28 -23.20 30.74
C GLU A 345 -4.51 -22.34 31.08
N GLU A 346 -4.52 -21.77 32.29
CA GLU A 346 -5.60 -20.89 32.76
C GLU A 346 -5.64 -19.60 31.94
N ALA A 347 -4.48 -19.00 31.67
CA ALA A 347 -4.37 -17.82 30.81
C ALA A 347 -4.88 -18.07 29.38
N LEU A 348 -4.55 -19.22 28.79
CA LEU A 348 -5.05 -19.62 27.46
C LEU A 348 -6.59 -19.78 27.48
N SER A 349 -7.14 -20.34 28.55
CA SER A 349 -8.58 -20.49 28.74
C SER A 349 -9.28 -19.11 28.82
N ASP A 350 -8.69 -18.15 29.53
CA ASP A 350 -9.21 -16.79 29.63
C ASP A 350 -9.19 -16.06 28.28
N ILE A 351 -8.14 -16.24 27.49
CA ILE A 351 -8.04 -15.67 26.13
C ILE A 351 -9.09 -16.28 25.22
N GLU A 352 -9.31 -17.59 25.31
CA GLU A 352 -10.36 -18.27 24.55
C GLU A 352 -11.73 -17.71 24.92
N ALA A 353 -12.05 -17.62 26.21
CA ALA A 353 -13.32 -17.07 26.70
C ALA A 353 -13.51 -15.61 26.24
N PHE A 354 -12.47 -14.79 26.33
CA PHE A 354 -12.48 -13.41 25.82
C PHE A 354 -12.77 -13.36 24.31
N ALA A 355 -12.08 -14.19 23.52
CA ALA A 355 -12.24 -14.26 22.07
C ALA A 355 -13.64 -14.73 21.68
N GLN A 356 -14.17 -15.77 22.34
CA GLN A 356 -15.54 -16.25 22.14
C GLN A 356 -16.57 -15.15 22.46
N GLY A 357 -16.41 -14.44 23.58
CA GLY A 357 -17.26 -13.33 23.97
C GLY A 357 -17.19 -12.13 23.00
N LEU A 358 -16.02 -11.85 22.44
CA LEU A 358 -15.84 -10.83 21.40
C LEU A 358 -16.53 -11.25 20.09
N ARG A 359 -16.37 -12.51 19.66
CA ARG A 359 -17.01 -13.07 18.45
C ARG A 359 -18.53 -12.97 18.53
N GLY A 360 -19.12 -13.30 19.69
CA GLY A 360 -20.57 -13.16 19.91
C GLY A 360 -21.06 -11.72 19.73
N ARG A 361 -20.29 -10.72 20.19
CA ARG A 361 -20.62 -9.29 20.02
C ARG A 361 -20.47 -8.83 18.57
N LEU A 362 -19.41 -9.24 17.89
CA LEU A 362 -19.19 -8.91 16.47
C LEU A 362 -20.33 -9.43 15.57
N ASN A 363 -20.83 -10.64 15.84
CA ASN A 363 -21.97 -11.19 15.09
C ASN A 363 -23.25 -10.38 15.27
N ARG A 364 -23.50 -9.81 16.46
CA ARG A 364 -24.66 -8.92 16.69
C ARG A 364 -24.54 -7.61 15.92
N VAL A 365 -23.33 -7.06 15.84
CA VAL A 365 -23.06 -5.84 15.04
C VAL A 365 -23.29 -6.11 13.56
N ARG A 366 -22.78 -7.24 13.04
CA ARG A 366 -22.96 -7.61 11.63
C ARG A 366 -24.40 -7.97 11.25
N GLY A 367 -25.18 -8.54 12.17
CA GLY A 367 -26.60 -8.85 11.96
C GLY A 367 -27.55 -7.66 12.12
N SER A 368 -27.03 -6.47 12.47
CA SER A 368 -27.80 -5.22 12.58
C SER A 368 -27.68 -4.31 11.35
N PHE A 369 -27.09 -4.81 10.25
CA PHE A 369 -26.97 -4.12 8.97
C PHE A 369 -27.75 -4.83 7.87
#